data_AF-A0A8T6V6E6-F1
#
_entry.id   AF-A0A8T6V6E6-F1
#
_cell.length_a   1.000
_cell.length_b   1.000
_cell.length_c   1.000
_cell.angle_alpha   90.00
_cell.angle_beta   90.00
_cell.angle_gamma   90.00
#
_symmetry.space_group_name_H-M   'P 1'
#
loop_
_entity.id
_entity.type
_entity.pdbx_description
1 polymer ?
#
loop_
_entity_poly.entity_id
_entity_poly.type
_entity_poly.pdbx_seq_one_letter_code
_entity_poly.pdbx_strand_id
1 'polypeptide(L)' 'FPNISLTTVYRTLETFEKHGLISVVNQLYSAARYDADLTPHHHIVCVECKKIEDVFDSSMNQ' A
#
# COMPACT_ATOMS: atom_id res chain seq x y z
N PHE A 1 -12.93 -11.88 -14.02
CA PHE A 1 -13.96 -11.08 -13.32
C PHE A 1 -14.17 -9.74 -14.02
N PRO A 2 -15.01 -9.65 -15.05
CA PRO A 2 -15.18 -8.41 -15.82
C PRO A 2 -16.24 -7.43 -15.25
N ASN A 3 -17.03 -7.82 -14.24
CA ASN A 3 -18.20 -7.06 -13.79
C ASN A 3 -18.05 -6.39 -12.40
N ILE A 4 -16.85 -6.35 -11.82
CA ILE A 4 -16.64 -5.67 -10.53
C ILE A 4 -16.45 -4.17 -10.77
N SER A 5 -17.22 -3.33 -10.08
CA SER A 5 -17.06 -1.88 -10.19
C SER A 5 -15.82 -1.42 -9.43
N LEU A 6 -15.21 -0.32 -9.88
CA LEU A 6 -14.09 0.30 -9.18
C LEU A 6 -14.46 0.68 -7.73
N THR A 7 -15.69 1.15 -7.52
CA THR A 7 -16.25 1.42 -6.19
C THR A 7 -16.24 0.19 -5.28
N THR A 8 -16.58 -0.98 -5.83
CA THR A 8 -16.54 -2.25 -5.08
C THR A 8 -15.12 -2.61 -4.69
N VAL A 9 -14.14 -2.41 -5.58
CA VAL A 9 -12.72 -2.65 -5.30
C VAL A 9 -12.25 -1.75 -4.15
N TYR A 10 -12.50 -0.44 -4.22
CA TYR A 10 -12.07 0.49 -3.16
C TYR A 10 -12.74 0.21 -1.82
N ARG A 11 -14.05 -0.07 -1.78
CA ARG A 11 -14.74 -0.45 -0.54
C ARG A 11 -14.15 -1.71 0.09
N THR A 12 -13.73 -2.66 -0.74
CA THR A 12 -13.10 -3.89 -0.27
C THR A 12 -11.73 -3.60 0.33
N LEU A 13 -10.90 -2.79 -0.34
CA LEU A 13 -9.58 -2.38 0.16
C LEU A 13 -9.70 -1.57 1.46
N GLU A 14 -10.63 -0.61 1.55
CA GLU A 14 -10.91 0.11 2.80
C GLU A 14 -11.36 -0.83 3.93
N THR A 15 -12.14 -1.87 3.60
CA THR A 15 -12.56 -2.86 4.59
C THR A 15 -11.36 -3.68 5.07
N PHE A 16 -10.47 -4.10 4.18
CA PHE A 16 -9.26 -4.84 4.53
C PHE A 16 -8.32 -4.01 5.39
N GLU A 17 -8.14 -2.73 5.06
CA GLU A 17 -7.32 -1.82 5.84
C GLU A 17 -7.88 -1.60 7.25
N LYS A 18 -9.19 -1.38 7.38
CA LYS A 18 -9.88 -1.29 8.69
C LYS A 18 -9.73 -2.54 9.55
N HIS A 19 -9.60 -3.71 8.94
CA HIS A 19 -9.40 -4.98 9.65
C HIS A 19 -7.92 -5.34 9.81
N GLY A 20 -6.99 -4.46 9.42
CA GLY A 20 -5.55 -4.68 9.53
C GLY A 20 -5.05 -5.84 8.66
N LEU A 21 -5.67 -6.08 7.51
CA LEU A 21 -5.22 -7.10 6.55
C LEU A 21 -4.26 -6.53 5.50
N ILE A 22 -4.32 -5.22 5.28
CA ILE A 22 -3.44 -4.44 4.41
C ILE A 22 -3.18 -3.09 5.08
N SER A 23 -2.14 -2.39 4.65
CA SER A 23 -1.84 -1.02 5.07
C SER A 23 -1.83 -0.08 3.87
N VAL A 24 -2.03 1.22 4.07
CA VAL A 24 -1.87 2.22 3.01
C VAL A 24 -0.41 2.62 2.91
N VAL A 25 0.19 2.41 1.74
CA VAL A 25 1.51 2.96 1.41
C VAL A 25 1.33 4.44 1.10
N ASN A 26 1.92 5.26 1.96
CA ASN A 26 2.04 6.73 1.94
C ASN A 26 1.32 7.47 0.79
N GLN A 27 0.43 8.42 1.12
CA GLN A 27 -0.42 9.17 0.16
C GLN A 27 0.34 10.18 -0.73
N LEU A 28 1.62 9.97 -1.00
CA LEU A 28 2.49 10.88 -1.75
C LEU A 28 2.00 11.14 -3.20
N TYR A 29 1.03 10.36 -3.70
CA TYR A 29 0.54 10.41 -5.07
C TYR A 29 -0.99 10.40 -5.14
N SER A 30 -1.52 10.72 -6.33
CA SER A 30 -2.96 10.87 -6.59
C SER A 30 -3.80 9.60 -6.40
N ALA A 31 -3.17 8.43 -6.37
CA ALA A 31 -3.85 7.15 -6.14
C ALA A 31 -3.31 6.48 -4.88
N ALA A 32 -4.23 6.06 -4.01
CA ALA A 32 -3.90 5.25 -2.84
C ALA A 32 -3.25 3.93 -3.29
N ARG A 33 -2.14 3.57 -2.65
CA ARG A 33 -1.49 2.27 -2.79
C ARG A 33 -1.63 1.51 -1.48
N TYR A 34 -1.79 0.20 -1.59
CA TYR A 34 -1.95 -0.67 -0.45
C TYR A 34 -0.87 -1.73 -0.45
N ASP A 35 -0.40 -2.09 0.74
CA ASP A 35 0.56 -3.16 0.98
C ASP A 35 -0.09 -4.26 1.81
N ALA A 36 0.16 -5.51 1.41
CA ALA A 36 -0.31 -6.69 2.10
C ALA A 36 0.76 -7.28 3.04
N ASP A 37 2.03 -6.89 2.90
CA ASP A 37 3.04 -7.19 3.89
C ASP A 37 2.89 -6.20 5.06
N LEU A 38 2.57 -6.74 6.23
CA LEU A 38 2.37 -5.98 7.46
C LEU A 38 3.58 -6.08 8.40
N THR A 39 4.63 -6.79 7.98
CA THR A 39 5.88 -6.84 8.74
C THR A 39 6.53 -5.46 8.74
N PRO A 40 7.26 -5.06 9.79
CA PRO A 40 7.96 -3.77 9.80
C PRO A 40 9.00 -3.69 8.67
N HIS A 41 8.80 -2.76 7.74
CA HIS A 41 9.71 -2.45 6.65
C HIS A 41 9.48 -1.02 6.15
N HIS A 42 10.35 -0.53 5.29
CA HIS A 42 10.25 0.80 4.69
C HIS A 42 9.98 0.73 3.19
N HIS A 43 9.22 1.69 2.67
CA HIS A 43 9.00 1.86 1.23
C HIS A 43 9.92 2.94 0.67
N ILE A 44 10.78 2.57 -0.28
CA ILE A 44 11.48 3.55 -1.12
C ILE A 44 10.67 3.81 -2.38
N VAL A 45 10.56 5.07 -2.78
CA VAL A 45 9.76 5.44 -3.95
C VAL A 45 10.60 6.20 -4.98
N CYS A 46 10.66 5.68 -6.19
CA CYS A 46 11.32 6.36 -7.30
C CYS A 46 10.57 7.66 -7.65
N VAL A 47 11.26 8.79 -7.58
CA VAL A 47 10.69 10.11 -7.88
C VAL A 47 10.37 10.31 -9.37
N GLU A 48 10.99 9.54 -10.25
CA GLU A 48 10.79 9.60 -11.70
C GLU A 48 9.64 8.67 -12.15
N CYS A 49 9.75 7.35 -11.91
CA CYS A 49 8.80 6.37 -12.42
C CYS A 49 7.73 5.89 -11.42
N LYS A 50 7.83 6.31 -10.14
CA LYS A 50 6.89 5.95 -9.06
C LYS A 50 6.85 4.45 -8.73
N LYS A 51 7.90 3.71 -9.09
CA LYS A 51 8.13 2.34 -8.59
C LYS A 51 8.34 2.40 -7.07
N ILE A 52 7.76 1.44 -6.37
CA ILE A 52 7.94 1.25 -4.93
C ILE A 52 8.70 -0.06 -4.75
N GLU A 53 9.71 -0.03 -3.88
CA GLU A 53 10.45 -1.21 -3.46
C GLU A 53 10.56 -1.22 -1.94
N ASP A 54 10.56 -2.42 -1.36
CA ASP A 54 10.59 -2.62 0.07
C ASP A 54 12.04 -2.74 0.55
N VAL A 55 12.32 -2.12 1.70
CA VAL A 55 13.61 -2.17 2.37
C VAL A 55 13.39 -2.71 3.78
N PHE A 56 13.96 -3.88 4.03
CA PHE A 56 13.88 -4.58 5.31
C PHE A 56 15.18 -4.34 6.09
N ASP A 57 15.31 -3.16 6.69
CA ASP A 57 16.46 -2.82 7.55
C ASP A 57 15.99 -2.42 8.95
N SER A 58 16.25 -3.30 9.92
CA SER A 58 15.89 -3.08 11.32
C SER A 58 16.54 -1.85 11.96
N SER A 59 17.67 -1.36 11.43
CA SER A 59 18.35 -0.17 11.94
C SER A 59 17.63 1.14 11.57
N MET A 60 16.70 1.07 10.61
CA MET A 60 15.91 2.20 10.14
C MET A 60 14.54 2.32 10.82
N ASN A 61 14.17 1.34 11.67
CA ASN A 61 12.97 1.35 12.50
C ASN A 61 13.12 2.36 13.66
N GLN A 62 13.08 3.66 13.36
CA GLN A 62 13.04 4.73 14.36
C GLN A 62 11.63 4.96 14.90
#